data_AF-G1TBJ5-F1
#
_entry.id   AF-G1TBJ5-F1
#
_cell.length_a   1.000
_cell.length_b   1.000
_cell.length_c   1.000
_cell.angle_alpha   90.00
_cell.angle_beta   90.00
_cell.angle_gamma   90.00
#
_symmetry.space_group_name_H-M   'P 1'
#
loop_
_entity.id
_entity.type
_entity.pdbx_description
1 polymer ?
#
loop_
_entity_poly.entity_id
_entity_poly.type
_entity_poly.pdbx_seq_one_letter_code
_entity_poly.pdbx_strand_id
1 'polypeptide(L)'
;MSRWPGQVHPGCGRPPCVLVPGARNPRARPFLLSSLPSSRRAVEDQLQICGYKRDSDVLELFLSQKELTEVIDLSRFKNLKYLWLHHNKLQGIAFLTRNYCLTELYLNNNAIFELEGLHYLPSLHILLLHHNELTNLDATVKELKGMLNLKTLSLYQNPLCQYNLYRLYIIYHLPGVELLDRKHVTEKERRSMITIFDHKKAHVIQSIAFRGKVDTWWNPKSPYKQKRKQRLPSDFAFADNVDKTLFEDPEDAVFVRCMKHSLITFTSMNWDTVPTREEKYLEERSPEPAQMLTVSLR
;
A
#
# COMPACT_ATOMS: atom_id res chain seq x y z
N MET A 1 -32.72 -12.96 -3.40
CA MET A 1 -32.84 -12.41 -2.03
C MET A 1 -31.45 -12.42 -1.40
N SER A 2 -30.80 -11.27 -1.37
CA SER A 2 -29.59 -11.02 -0.56
C SER A 2 -29.41 -9.50 -0.50
N ARG A 3 -30.10 -8.90 0.49
CA ARG A 3 -29.92 -7.51 0.89
C ARG A 3 -28.51 -7.38 1.48
N TRP A 4 -27.71 -6.46 0.97
CA TRP A 4 -26.58 -5.91 1.71
C TRP A 4 -27.04 -4.67 2.50
N PRO A 5 -26.54 -4.47 3.73
CA PRO A 5 -27.07 -3.50 4.67
C PRO A 5 -26.65 -2.09 4.28
N GLY A 6 -27.56 -1.15 4.51
CA GLY A 6 -27.41 0.25 4.14
C GLY A 6 -26.24 0.94 4.84
N GLN A 7 -25.56 1.79 4.08
CA GLN A 7 -24.95 3.01 4.60
C GLN A 7 -25.68 4.17 3.95
N VAL A 8 -26.58 4.77 4.71
CA VAL A 8 -27.17 6.07 4.39
C VAL A 8 -26.14 7.11 4.85
N HIS A 9 -25.47 7.79 3.92
CA HIS A 9 -24.73 9.01 4.26
C HIS A 9 -25.73 10.16 4.43
N PRO A 10 -25.71 10.89 5.56
CA PRO A 10 -26.57 12.04 5.76
C PRO A 10 -25.92 13.24 5.06
N GLY A 11 -26.42 13.63 3.88
CA GLY A 11 -25.93 14.86 3.23
C GLY A 11 -26.33 15.11 1.78
N CYS A 12 -26.75 14.09 1.02
CA CYS A 12 -27.16 14.29 -0.37
C CYS A 12 -28.66 14.05 -0.53
N GLY A 13 -29.44 15.13 -0.56
CA GLY A 13 -30.89 15.13 -0.79
C GLY A 13 -31.31 14.81 -2.24
N ARG A 14 -30.60 13.91 -2.92
CA ARG A 14 -31.05 13.29 -4.17
C ARG A 14 -30.84 11.79 -4.08
N PRO A 15 -31.85 10.98 -4.43
CA PRO A 15 -31.68 9.53 -4.41
C PRO A 15 -30.55 9.15 -5.38
N PRO A 16 -29.77 8.09 -5.10
CA PRO A 16 -28.91 7.51 -6.11
C PRO A 16 -29.80 7.21 -7.33
N CYS A 17 -29.34 7.54 -8.54
CA CYS A 17 -30.01 7.12 -9.76
C CYS A 17 -30.00 5.58 -9.80
N VAL A 18 -30.99 4.97 -9.15
CA VAL A 18 -31.21 3.53 -9.19
C VAL A 18 -31.67 3.23 -10.62
N LEU A 19 -30.73 2.78 -11.44
CA LEU A 19 -31.05 2.17 -12.72
C LEU A 19 -31.87 0.91 -12.43
N VAL A 20 -33.19 1.02 -12.55
CA VAL A 20 -34.08 -0.14 -12.65
C VAL A 20 -33.74 -0.84 -13.97
N PRO A 21 -33.35 -2.13 -13.97
CA PRO A 21 -33.11 -2.85 -15.20
C PRO A 21 -34.47 -3.07 -15.90
N GLY A 22 -34.79 -2.24 -16.90
CA GLY A 22 -36.02 -2.43 -17.69
C GLY A 22 -36.61 -1.21 -18.40
N ALA A 23 -36.18 0.02 -18.12
CA ALA A 23 -36.78 1.20 -18.76
C ALA A 23 -36.16 1.49 -20.15
N ARG A 24 -36.50 0.69 -21.18
CA ARG A 24 -36.34 1.14 -22.57
C ARG A 24 -37.37 2.25 -22.83
N ASN A 25 -36.91 3.49 -22.97
CA ASN A 25 -37.73 4.60 -23.45
C ASN A 25 -37.85 4.48 -24.99
N PRO A 26 -39.04 4.20 -25.57
CA PRO A 26 -39.17 3.90 -27.00
C PRO A 26 -39.12 5.14 -27.92
N ARG A 27 -38.69 6.30 -27.43
CA ARG A 27 -38.70 7.58 -28.18
C ARG A 27 -37.33 8.22 -28.43
N ALA A 28 -36.22 7.59 -28.05
CA ALA A 28 -34.91 8.06 -28.45
C ALA A 28 -34.63 7.64 -29.90
N ARG A 29 -34.50 8.62 -30.81
CA ARG A 29 -33.98 8.39 -32.17
C ARG A 29 -32.67 7.59 -32.07
N PRO A 30 -32.47 6.54 -32.87
CA PRO A 30 -31.22 5.80 -32.86
C PRO A 30 -30.15 6.71 -33.49
N PHE A 31 -29.46 7.49 -32.66
CA PHE A 31 -28.19 8.05 -33.08
C PHE A 31 -27.26 6.88 -33.37
N LEU A 32 -26.59 6.93 -34.52
CA LEU A 32 -25.63 5.94 -35.02
C LEU A 32 -24.38 5.89 -34.10
N LEU A 33 -24.56 5.43 -32.86
CA LEU A 33 -23.50 5.17 -31.89
C LEU A 33 -22.78 3.85 -32.22
N SER A 34 -23.22 3.09 -33.22
CA SER A 34 -22.72 1.75 -33.58
C SER A 34 -21.25 1.69 -34.02
N SER A 35 -20.58 2.83 -34.22
CA SER A 35 -19.16 2.91 -34.59
C SER A 35 -18.21 3.36 -33.49
N LEU A 36 -18.70 3.81 -32.32
CA LEU A 36 -17.82 4.35 -31.27
C LEU A 36 -17.20 3.25 -30.40
N PRO A 37 -16.02 3.45 -29.77
CA PRO A 37 -15.51 2.53 -28.75
C PRO A 37 -16.54 2.32 -27.64
N SER A 38 -16.63 1.10 -27.08
CA SER A 38 -17.63 0.74 -26.07
C SER A 38 -17.63 1.69 -24.87
N SER A 39 -16.45 2.17 -24.48
CA SER A 39 -16.26 3.14 -23.40
C SER A 39 -16.78 4.54 -23.73
N ARG A 40 -16.59 5.03 -24.97
CA ARG A 40 -17.14 6.32 -25.40
C ARG A 40 -18.66 6.30 -25.43
N ARG A 41 -19.27 5.22 -25.95
CA ARG A 41 -20.73 5.05 -25.91
C ARG A 41 -21.24 5.07 -24.48
N ALA A 42 -20.60 4.30 -23.61
CA ALA A 42 -20.96 4.22 -22.21
C ALA A 42 -20.97 5.58 -21.49
N VAL A 43 -20.00 6.45 -21.80
CA VAL A 43 -19.93 7.82 -21.28
C VAL A 43 -21.03 8.68 -21.86
N GLU A 44 -21.18 8.72 -23.18
CA GLU A 44 -22.19 9.57 -23.83
C GLU A 44 -23.62 9.14 -23.43
N ASP A 45 -23.91 7.84 -23.37
CA ASP A 45 -25.20 7.31 -22.88
C ASP A 45 -25.48 7.79 -21.44
N GLN A 46 -24.46 7.78 -20.58
CA GLN A 46 -24.60 8.26 -19.21
C GLN A 46 -24.86 9.77 -19.17
N LEU A 47 -24.19 10.57 -20.01
CA LEU A 47 -24.44 12.00 -20.11
C LEU A 47 -25.86 12.30 -20.57
N GLN A 48 -26.38 11.53 -21.53
CA GLN A 48 -27.76 11.66 -22.00
C GLN A 48 -28.78 11.27 -20.93
N ILE A 49 -28.55 10.18 -20.20
CA ILE A 49 -29.43 9.73 -19.10
C ILE A 49 -29.48 10.78 -17.98
N CYS A 50 -28.34 11.39 -17.64
CA CYS A 50 -28.27 12.44 -16.62
C CYS A 50 -28.69 13.83 -17.13
N GLY A 51 -28.88 14.01 -18.43
CA GLY A 51 -29.30 15.29 -19.03
C GLY A 51 -28.24 16.39 -18.94
N TYR A 52 -26.95 16.03 -18.86
CA TYR A 52 -25.87 17.02 -18.81
C TYR A 52 -25.70 17.72 -20.16
N LYS A 53 -25.75 19.06 -20.15
CA LYS A 53 -25.58 19.89 -21.36
C LYS A 53 -24.15 20.38 -21.56
N ARG A 54 -23.37 20.48 -20.48
CA ARG A 54 -21.98 20.94 -20.50
C ARG A 54 -21.11 20.01 -19.67
N ASP A 55 -19.88 19.78 -20.12
CA ASP A 55 -18.91 18.92 -19.43
C ASP A 55 -18.52 19.46 -18.05
N SER A 56 -18.62 20.79 -17.86
CA SER A 56 -18.37 21.45 -16.57
C SER A 56 -19.37 21.08 -15.48
N ASP A 57 -20.57 20.63 -15.87
CA ASP A 57 -21.66 20.35 -14.95
C ASP A 57 -21.64 18.89 -14.47
N VAL A 58 -20.78 18.06 -15.07
CA VAL A 58 -20.64 16.64 -14.74
C VAL A 58 -19.84 16.50 -13.46
N LEU A 59 -20.55 16.24 -12.36
CA LEU A 59 -19.96 15.96 -11.04
C LEU A 59 -19.82 14.46 -10.77
N GLU A 60 -20.65 13.65 -11.45
CA GLU A 60 -20.88 12.25 -11.14
C GLU A 60 -20.97 11.45 -12.43
N LEU A 61 -20.21 10.35 -12.52
CA LEU A 61 -20.23 9.49 -13.71
C LEU A 61 -20.34 8.01 -13.31
N PHE A 62 -21.43 7.38 -13.74
CA PHE A 62 -21.73 5.97 -13.49
C PHE A 62 -21.44 5.11 -14.72
N LEU A 63 -20.38 4.31 -14.64
CA LEU A 63 -19.89 3.44 -15.70
C LEU A 63 -19.71 2.00 -15.24
N SER A 64 -20.36 1.61 -14.14
CA SER A 64 -20.26 0.26 -13.60
C SER A 64 -21.02 -0.78 -14.44
N GLN A 65 -20.56 -2.04 -14.41
CA GLN A 65 -21.25 -3.18 -15.06
C GLN A 65 -21.41 -3.02 -16.58
N LYS A 66 -20.40 -2.46 -17.26
CA LYS A 66 -20.42 -2.22 -18.72
C LYS A 66 -19.36 -3.03 -19.46
N GLU A 67 -18.72 -3.98 -18.77
CA GLU A 67 -17.64 -4.83 -19.29
C GLU A 67 -16.51 -4.05 -19.98
N LEU A 68 -16.23 -2.84 -19.49
CA LEU A 68 -15.22 -1.98 -20.10
C LEU A 68 -13.82 -2.55 -19.88
N THR A 69 -13.06 -2.69 -20.95
CA THR A 69 -11.62 -3.05 -20.92
C THR A 69 -10.73 -1.82 -20.81
N GLU A 70 -11.17 -0.71 -21.40
CA GLU A 70 -10.52 0.59 -21.37
C GLU A 70 -11.56 1.69 -21.13
N VAL A 71 -11.12 2.85 -20.64
CA VAL A 71 -11.96 4.05 -20.52
C VAL A 71 -11.30 5.15 -21.35
N ILE A 72 -12.12 5.91 -22.09
CA ILE A 72 -11.62 7.11 -22.77
C ILE A 72 -11.07 8.12 -21.76
N ASP A 73 -10.12 8.94 -22.16
CA ASP A 73 -9.60 10.01 -21.31
C ASP A 73 -10.74 10.92 -20.81
N LEU A 74 -10.88 11.02 -19.49
CA LEU A 74 -11.93 11.78 -18.80
C LEU A 74 -11.48 13.21 -18.47
N SER A 75 -10.36 13.66 -19.04
CA SER A 75 -9.80 15.00 -18.82
C SER A 75 -10.74 16.16 -19.14
N ARG A 76 -11.78 15.95 -19.96
CA ARG A 76 -12.83 16.95 -20.25
C ARG A 76 -13.70 17.28 -19.02
N PHE A 77 -13.88 16.34 -18.09
CA PHE A 77 -14.73 16.50 -16.90
C PHE A 77 -13.95 17.04 -15.69
N LYS A 78 -13.60 18.32 -15.74
CA LYS A 78 -12.75 18.99 -14.73
C LYS A 78 -13.36 19.03 -13.32
N ASN A 79 -14.69 19.03 -13.23
CA ASN A 79 -15.43 19.12 -11.97
C ASN A 79 -15.92 17.75 -11.46
N LEU A 80 -15.50 16.65 -12.10
CA LEU A 80 -15.87 15.30 -11.70
C LEU A 80 -15.39 15.03 -10.26
N LYS A 81 -16.32 14.64 -9.39
CA LYS A 81 -16.09 14.31 -7.98
C LYS A 81 -16.22 12.82 -7.70
N TYR A 82 -17.19 12.16 -8.33
CA TYR A 82 -17.49 10.75 -8.07
C TYR A 82 -17.46 9.94 -9.37
N LEU A 83 -16.68 8.86 -9.37
CA LEU A 83 -16.53 7.98 -10.53
C LEU A 83 -16.75 6.51 -10.14
N TRP A 84 -17.82 5.91 -10.68
CA TRP A 84 -18.13 4.50 -10.49
C TRP A 84 -17.73 3.67 -11.69
N LEU A 85 -16.70 2.85 -11.53
CA LEU A 85 -16.16 1.95 -12.55
C LEU A 85 -16.09 0.50 -12.06
N HIS A 86 -16.81 0.17 -11.00
CA HIS A 86 -16.80 -1.18 -10.44
C HIS A 86 -17.46 -2.21 -11.37
N HIS A 87 -17.08 -3.48 -11.25
CA HIS A 87 -17.58 -4.57 -12.10
C HIS A 87 -17.34 -4.31 -13.60
N ASN A 88 -16.10 -4.00 -13.96
CA ASN A 88 -15.65 -3.92 -15.35
C ASN A 88 -14.44 -4.86 -15.54
N LYS A 89 -13.74 -4.75 -16.68
CA LYS A 89 -12.56 -5.57 -17.02
C LYS A 89 -11.33 -4.68 -17.22
N LEU A 90 -11.24 -3.58 -16.46
CA LEU A 90 -10.16 -2.61 -16.59
C LEU A 90 -8.85 -3.20 -16.10
N GLN A 91 -7.76 -2.92 -16.83
CA GLN A 91 -6.42 -3.37 -16.49
C GLN A 91 -5.52 -2.28 -15.89
N GLY A 92 -5.87 -1.01 -16.08
CA GLY A 92 -5.12 0.15 -15.59
C GLY A 92 -5.97 1.41 -15.50
N ILE A 93 -5.38 2.52 -15.05
CA ILE A 93 -6.09 3.77 -14.67
C ILE A 93 -5.61 5.00 -15.48
N ALA A 94 -5.08 4.79 -16.69
CA ALA A 94 -4.46 5.85 -17.50
C ALA A 94 -5.40 6.96 -18.05
N PHE A 95 -6.66 7.01 -17.62
CA PHE A 95 -7.71 7.91 -18.13
C PHE A 95 -8.03 9.12 -17.23
N LEU A 96 -7.25 9.35 -16.17
CA LEU A 96 -7.50 10.37 -15.13
C LEU A 96 -6.43 11.48 -15.05
N THR A 97 -6.04 12.06 -16.19
CA THR A 97 -4.89 13.00 -16.25
C THR A 97 -5.17 14.43 -15.76
N ARG A 98 -6.44 14.85 -15.62
CA ARG A 98 -6.83 16.23 -15.24
C ARG A 98 -8.06 16.34 -14.34
N ASN A 99 -8.40 15.28 -13.61
CA ASN A 99 -9.58 15.23 -12.74
C ASN A 99 -9.23 15.63 -11.30
N TYR A 100 -8.70 16.84 -11.10
CA TYR A 100 -8.17 17.31 -9.80
C TYR A 100 -9.21 17.37 -8.69
N CYS A 101 -10.50 17.47 -9.05
CA CYS A 101 -11.63 17.54 -8.14
C CYS A 101 -12.17 16.17 -7.72
N LEU A 102 -11.60 15.06 -8.24
CA LEU A 102 -12.10 13.72 -7.97
C LEU A 102 -11.90 13.39 -6.49
N THR A 103 -12.99 13.09 -5.78
CA THR A 103 -13.01 12.78 -4.35
C THR A 103 -13.17 11.29 -4.10
N GLU A 104 -13.95 10.60 -4.92
CA GLU A 104 -14.25 9.18 -4.75
C GLU A 104 -14.09 8.40 -6.06
N LEU A 105 -13.31 7.33 -5.99
CA LEU A 105 -13.01 6.45 -7.11
C LEU A 105 -13.30 4.99 -6.75
N TYR A 106 -14.28 4.42 -7.43
CA TYR A 106 -14.72 3.04 -7.23
C TYR A 106 -14.25 2.17 -8.39
N LEU A 107 -13.20 1.38 -8.16
CA LEU A 107 -12.56 0.51 -9.14
C LEU A 107 -12.58 -0.97 -8.72
N ASN A 108 -13.41 -1.33 -7.76
CA ASN A 108 -13.51 -2.70 -7.28
C ASN A 108 -14.11 -3.66 -8.32
N ASN A 109 -13.74 -4.95 -8.24
CA ASN A 109 -14.15 -5.97 -9.20
C ASN A 109 -13.73 -5.59 -10.64
N ASN A 110 -12.43 -5.37 -10.83
CA ASN A 110 -11.79 -5.17 -12.13
C ASN A 110 -10.58 -6.13 -12.24
N ALA A 111 -9.76 -5.97 -13.26
CA ALA A 111 -8.55 -6.75 -13.49
C ALA A 111 -7.29 -5.87 -13.43
N ILE A 112 -7.29 -4.86 -12.56
CA ILE A 112 -6.20 -3.86 -12.50
C ILE A 112 -4.97 -4.52 -11.88
N PHE A 113 -3.88 -4.57 -12.65
CA PHE A 113 -2.62 -5.17 -12.19
C PHE A 113 -1.57 -4.12 -11.83
N GLU A 114 -1.71 -2.90 -12.37
CA GLU A 114 -0.80 -1.79 -12.13
C GLU A 114 -1.59 -0.50 -11.90
N LEU A 115 -1.13 0.30 -10.95
CA LEU A 115 -1.63 1.64 -10.71
C LEU A 115 -0.65 2.61 -11.36
N GLU A 116 -1.15 3.51 -12.17
CA GLU A 116 -0.36 4.62 -12.71
C GLU A 116 -1.24 5.86 -12.81
N GLY A 117 -0.67 7.03 -12.54
CA GLY A 117 -1.37 8.30 -12.76
C GLY A 117 -2.29 8.73 -11.62
N LEU A 118 -2.28 8.03 -10.48
CA LEU A 118 -3.06 8.43 -9.30
C LEU A 118 -2.49 9.67 -8.61
N HIS A 119 -1.20 9.97 -8.82
CA HIS A 119 -0.55 11.19 -8.31
C HIS A 119 -1.18 12.49 -8.83
N TYR A 120 -1.94 12.44 -9.93
CA TYR A 120 -2.67 13.59 -10.46
C TYR A 120 -3.99 13.91 -9.73
N LEU A 121 -4.35 13.14 -8.69
CA LEU A 121 -5.64 13.24 -7.97
C LEU A 121 -5.46 13.74 -6.53
N PRO A 122 -5.14 15.03 -6.31
CA PRO A 122 -4.82 15.57 -4.98
C PRO A 122 -6.02 15.57 -4.03
N SER A 123 -7.25 15.58 -4.57
CA SER A 123 -8.49 15.66 -3.77
C SER A 123 -9.10 14.30 -3.46
N LEU A 124 -8.44 13.18 -3.80
CA LEU A 124 -9.02 11.86 -3.62
C LEU A 124 -9.06 11.49 -2.14
N HIS A 125 -10.25 11.14 -1.64
CA HIS A 125 -10.51 10.75 -0.26
C HIS A 125 -10.82 9.26 -0.12
N ILE A 126 -11.50 8.69 -1.12
CA ILE A 126 -11.94 7.29 -1.13
C ILE A 126 -11.44 6.61 -2.40
N LEU A 127 -10.70 5.51 -2.23
CA LEU A 127 -10.23 4.66 -3.30
C LEU A 127 -10.55 3.20 -2.99
N LEU A 128 -11.45 2.60 -3.76
CA LEU A 128 -11.80 1.19 -3.63
C LEU A 128 -11.20 0.38 -4.76
N LEU A 129 -10.24 -0.49 -4.43
CA LEU A 129 -9.49 -1.35 -5.36
C LEU A 129 -9.57 -2.83 -4.99
N HIS A 130 -10.48 -3.23 -4.10
CA HIS A 130 -10.65 -4.64 -3.75
C HIS A 130 -11.13 -5.48 -4.94
N HIS A 131 -10.81 -6.78 -4.94
CA HIS A 131 -11.05 -7.66 -6.08
C HIS A 131 -10.42 -7.10 -7.38
N ASN A 132 -9.09 -7.00 -7.38
CA ASN A 132 -8.26 -6.66 -8.53
C ASN A 132 -7.01 -7.58 -8.53
N GLU A 133 -6.10 -7.36 -9.48
CA GLU A 133 -4.93 -8.21 -9.72
C GLU A 133 -3.61 -7.52 -9.31
N LEU A 134 -3.64 -6.63 -8.33
CA LEU A 134 -2.45 -5.91 -7.87
C LEU A 134 -1.49 -6.87 -7.15
N THR A 135 -0.29 -7.03 -7.71
CA THR A 135 0.74 -7.96 -7.21
C THR A 135 1.89 -7.25 -6.48
N ASN A 136 2.25 -6.05 -6.90
CA ASN A 136 3.42 -5.35 -6.39
C ASN A 136 3.03 -4.32 -5.32
N LEU A 137 3.38 -4.62 -4.07
CA LEU A 137 3.09 -3.78 -2.91
C LEU A 137 3.86 -2.45 -2.96
N ASP A 138 5.14 -2.47 -3.34
CA ASP A 138 6.00 -1.29 -3.38
C ASP A 138 5.58 -0.32 -4.48
N ALA A 139 5.25 -0.85 -5.67
CA ALA A 139 4.73 -0.04 -6.76
C ALA A 139 3.40 0.64 -6.38
N THR A 140 2.49 -0.13 -5.76
CA THR A 140 1.21 0.39 -5.27
C THR A 140 1.42 1.51 -4.24
N VAL A 141 2.31 1.30 -3.28
CA VAL A 141 2.63 2.32 -2.27
C VAL A 141 3.27 3.56 -2.90
N LYS A 142 4.18 3.40 -3.85
CA LYS A 142 4.86 4.51 -4.53
C LYS A 142 3.88 5.45 -5.20
N GLU A 143 2.86 4.91 -5.88
CA GLU A 143 1.83 5.71 -6.55
C GLU A 143 0.88 6.41 -5.59
N LEU A 144 0.52 5.73 -4.49
CA LEU A 144 -0.36 6.31 -3.46
C LEU A 144 0.39 7.28 -2.53
N LYS A 145 1.71 7.23 -2.50
CA LYS A 145 2.55 8.08 -1.66
C LYS A 145 2.43 9.53 -2.13
N GLY A 146 2.07 10.41 -1.20
CA GLY A 146 1.84 11.84 -1.48
C GLY A 146 0.36 12.21 -1.63
N MET A 147 -0.55 11.23 -1.65
CA MET A 147 -2.00 11.49 -1.58
C MET A 147 -2.42 11.86 -0.15
N LEU A 148 -2.23 13.13 0.22
CA LEU A 148 -2.42 13.62 1.59
C LEU A 148 -3.87 13.59 2.09
N ASN A 149 -4.84 13.53 1.17
CA ASN A 149 -6.26 13.55 1.48
C ASN A 149 -6.91 12.16 1.45
N LEU A 150 -6.15 11.12 1.09
CA LEU A 150 -6.67 9.76 1.00
C LEU A 150 -6.93 9.21 2.41
N LYS A 151 -8.21 9.01 2.73
CA LYS A 151 -8.66 8.52 4.05
C LYS A 151 -9.12 7.07 4.02
N THR A 152 -9.80 6.67 2.96
CA THR A 152 -10.35 5.33 2.82
C THR A 152 -9.69 4.61 1.66
N LEU A 153 -9.04 3.49 1.96
CA LEU A 153 -8.38 2.63 0.99
C LEU A 153 -8.83 1.18 1.18
N SER A 154 -9.13 0.51 0.08
CA SER A 154 -9.51 -0.90 0.09
C SER A 154 -8.70 -1.65 -0.94
N LEU A 155 -7.86 -2.58 -0.47
CA LEU A 155 -6.98 -3.42 -1.29
C LEU A 155 -7.23 -4.92 -1.08
N TYR A 156 -8.10 -5.31 -0.14
CA TYR A 156 -8.40 -6.73 0.12
C TYR A 156 -8.77 -7.50 -1.16
N GLN A 157 -8.47 -8.80 -1.18
CA GLN A 157 -8.63 -9.64 -2.38
C GLN A 157 -7.86 -9.11 -3.59
N ASN A 158 -6.62 -8.69 -3.37
CA ASN A 158 -5.58 -8.58 -4.38
C ASN A 158 -4.43 -9.54 -4.01
N PRO A 159 -3.66 -10.03 -5.00
CA PRO A 159 -2.48 -10.86 -4.73
C PRO A 159 -1.49 -10.27 -3.72
N LEU A 160 -1.30 -8.94 -3.70
CA LEU A 160 -0.44 -8.26 -2.72
C LEU A 160 -0.87 -8.44 -1.26
N CYS A 161 -2.12 -8.85 -0.99
CA CYS A 161 -2.56 -9.10 0.39
C CYS A 161 -1.95 -10.39 0.98
N GLN A 162 -1.30 -11.22 0.15
CA GLN A 162 -0.60 -12.42 0.61
C GLN A 162 0.71 -12.11 1.32
N TYR A 163 1.28 -10.91 1.16
CA TYR A 163 2.50 -10.54 1.86
C TYR A 163 2.28 -10.44 3.37
N ASN A 164 3.21 -11.03 4.12
CA ASN A 164 3.26 -10.87 5.56
C ASN A 164 3.38 -9.38 5.90
N LEU A 165 2.61 -8.92 6.88
CA LEU A 165 2.59 -7.51 7.30
C LEU A 165 2.13 -6.51 6.21
N TYR A 166 1.46 -6.93 5.12
CA TYR A 166 1.01 -5.98 4.07
C TYR A 166 0.24 -4.79 4.67
N ARG A 167 -0.71 -5.05 5.57
CA ARG A 167 -1.56 -4.04 6.20
C ARG A 167 -0.72 -3.01 6.94
N LEU A 168 0.26 -3.51 7.66
CA LEU A 168 1.18 -2.78 8.50
C LEU A 168 2.12 -1.92 7.63
N TYR A 169 2.64 -2.47 6.55
CA TYR A 169 3.42 -1.75 5.53
C TYR A 169 2.64 -0.59 4.90
N ILE A 170 1.38 -0.82 4.50
CA ILE A 170 0.50 0.24 3.97
C ILE A 170 0.30 1.36 5.00
N ILE A 171 0.01 1.02 6.25
CA ILE A 171 -0.19 2.00 7.33
C ILE A 171 1.07 2.85 7.57
N TYR A 172 2.26 2.24 7.48
CA TYR A 172 3.53 2.93 7.65
C TYR A 172 3.79 3.96 6.54
N HIS A 173 3.58 3.58 5.28
CA HIS A 173 3.86 4.45 4.15
C HIS A 173 2.74 5.45 3.83
N LEU A 174 1.50 5.14 4.21
CA LEU A 174 0.31 5.98 3.99
C LEU A 174 -0.32 6.40 5.33
N PRO A 175 0.33 7.27 6.12
CA PRO A 175 -0.15 7.62 7.46
C PRO A 175 -1.51 8.34 7.46
N GLY A 176 -1.91 8.97 6.35
CA GLY A 176 -3.19 9.65 6.20
C GLY A 176 -4.42 8.73 6.10
N VAL A 177 -4.23 7.44 5.82
CA VAL A 177 -5.32 6.47 5.68
C VAL A 177 -5.92 6.18 7.06
N GLU A 178 -7.21 6.44 7.23
CA GLU A 178 -8.00 6.22 8.45
C GLU A 178 -8.74 4.87 8.41
N LEU A 179 -9.19 4.44 7.23
CA LEU A 179 -9.93 3.20 7.00
C LEU A 179 -9.22 2.36 5.93
N LEU A 180 -8.71 1.20 6.33
CA LEU A 180 -8.03 0.25 5.45
C LEU A 180 -8.74 -1.10 5.47
N ASP A 181 -9.17 -1.60 4.31
CA ASP A 181 -9.84 -2.91 4.16
C ASP A 181 -11.05 -3.08 5.08
N ARG A 182 -11.92 -2.06 5.14
CA ARG A 182 -13.11 -2.01 6.01
C ARG A 182 -12.81 -2.01 7.52
N LYS A 183 -11.54 -1.87 7.91
CA LYS A 183 -11.10 -1.80 9.32
C LYS A 183 -10.42 -0.47 9.60
N HIS A 184 -10.84 0.22 10.66
CA HIS A 184 -10.19 1.44 11.09
C HIS A 184 -8.73 1.17 11.47
N VAL A 185 -7.84 2.08 11.07
CA VAL A 185 -6.43 2.03 11.47
C VAL A 185 -6.33 2.53 12.90
N THR A 186 -5.95 1.62 13.79
CA THR A 186 -5.82 1.92 15.22
C THR A 186 -4.48 2.57 15.54
N GLU A 187 -4.42 3.37 16.59
CA GLU A 187 -3.15 3.93 17.07
C GLU A 187 -2.18 2.86 17.55
N LYS A 188 -2.68 1.71 18.02
CA LYS A 188 -1.84 0.57 18.41
C LYS A 188 -1.05 0.06 17.21
N GLU A 189 -1.72 -0.13 16.06
CA GLU A 189 -1.06 -0.51 14.81
C GLU A 189 -0.01 0.54 14.42
N ARG A 190 -0.36 1.84 14.45
CA ARG A 190 0.58 2.92 14.13
C ARG A 190 1.82 2.93 15.03
N ARG A 191 1.66 2.70 16.33
CA ARG A 191 2.77 2.60 17.29
C ARG A 191 3.64 1.37 17.02
N SER A 192 3.03 0.22 16.77
CA SER A 192 3.74 -1.02 16.41
C SER A 192 4.57 -0.85 15.12
N MET A 193 4.10 -0.06 14.16
CA MET A 193 4.86 0.22 12.93
C MET A 193 6.14 0.97 13.16
N ILE A 194 6.13 1.98 14.04
CA ILE A 194 7.35 2.72 14.36
C ILE A 194 8.37 1.78 14.99
N THR A 195 7.94 0.88 15.88
CA THR A 195 8.86 -0.10 16.49
C THR A 195 9.42 -1.12 15.50
N ILE A 196 8.68 -1.47 14.45
CA ILE A 196 9.06 -2.52 13.48
C ILE A 196 9.87 -1.94 12.32
N PHE A 197 9.49 -0.77 11.80
CA PHE A 197 10.06 -0.20 10.57
C PHE A 197 10.99 1.00 10.81
N ASP A 198 11.02 1.59 12.01
CA ASP A 198 11.85 2.75 12.31
C ASP A 198 12.37 2.75 13.76
N HIS A 199 13.39 1.93 14.01
CA HIS A 199 14.00 1.80 15.34
C HIS A 199 14.58 3.12 15.87
N LYS A 200 15.08 4.00 14.98
CA LYS A 200 15.60 5.33 15.35
C LYS A 200 14.46 6.20 15.88
N LYS A 201 13.31 6.28 15.20
CA LYS A 201 12.12 6.96 15.73
C LYS A 201 11.57 6.29 16.98
N ALA A 202 11.57 4.96 17.04
CA ALA A 202 11.11 4.22 18.22
C ALA A 202 11.94 4.58 19.46
N HIS A 203 13.26 4.61 19.34
CA HIS A 203 14.17 4.98 20.43
C HIS A 203 13.98 6.43 20.88
N VAL A 204 13.75 7.36 19.94
CA VAL A 204 13.40 8.75 20.26
C VAL A 204 12.07 8.83 21.02
N ILE A 205 11.03 8.13 20.59
CA ILE A 205 9.74 8.12 21.29
C ILE A 205 9.89 7.54 22.71
N GLN A 206 10.65 6.46 22.87
CA GLN A 206 10.90 5.83 24.16
C GLN A 206 11.68 6.77 25.09
N SER A 207 12.75 7.40 24.61
CA SER A 207 13.54 8.36 25.42
C SER A 207 12.74 9.61 25.83
N ILE A 208 11.76 10.05 25.02
CA ILE A 208 10.84 11.13 25.36
C ILE A 208 9.80 10.68 26.39
N ALA A 209 9.22 9.48 26.24
CA ALA A 209 8.21 8.95 27.16
C ALA A 209 8.75 8.78 28.59
N PHE A 210 10.03 8.44 28.74
CA PHE A 210 10.70 8.36 30.06
C PHE A 210 10.90 9.72 30.74
N ARG A 211 10.69 10.86 30.06
CA ARG A 211 10.99 12.21 30.59
C ARG A 211 9.77 13.12 30.82
N GLY A 212 8.55 12.59 30.79
CA GLY A 212 7.35 13.21 31.39
C GLY A 212 6.64 14.32 30.59
N LYS A 213 5.32 14.10 30.38
CA LYS A 213 4.24 15.00 29.91
C LYS A 213 4.31 15.50 28.47
N VAL A 214 3.51 14.89 27.59
CA VAL A 214 2.49 15.53 26.71
C VAL A 214 1.63 14.40 26.12
N ASP A 215 0.30 14.58 26.09
CA ASP A 215 -0.62 13.74 25.31
C ASP A 215 -0.25 13.81 23.83
N THR A 216 0.36 12.75 23.31
CA THR A 216 0.93 12.71 21.96
C THR A 216 -0.16 12.52 20.90
N TRP A 217 -0.97 13.55 20.66
CA TRP A 217 -1.74 13.63 19.41
C TRP A 217 -0.75 13.86 18.26
N TRP A 218 -0.40 12.79 17.57
CA TRP A 218 0.64 12.76 16.55
C TRP A 218 0.16 13.48 15.27
N ASN A 219 0.91 14.48 14.80
CA ASN A 219 0.60 15.22 13.57
C ASN A 219 1.64 14.94 12.47
N PRO A 220 1.32 14.14 11.43
CA PRO A 220 2.26 13.75 10.38
C PRO A 220 2.72 14.88 9.44
N LYS A 221 2.22 16.12 9.59
CA LYS A 221 2.50 17.24 8.67
C LYS A 221 3.68 18.15 9.08
N SER A 222 4.43 17.86 10.14
CA SER A 222 5.55 18.74 10.54
C SER A 222 6.82 18.46 9.71
N PRO A 223 7.45 19.47 9.07
CA PRO A 223 8.72 19.27 8.40
C PRO A 223 9.81 19.03 9.44
N TYR A 224 10.44 17.84 9.39
CA TYR A 224 11.52 17.46 10.29
C TYR A 224 12.77 18.28 9.96
N LYS A 225 13.11 19.28 10.78
CA LYS A 225 14.40 19.98 10.68
C LYS A 225 15.50 19.07 11.22
N GLN A 226 16.30 18.48 10.32
CA GLN A 226 17.52 17.75 10.70
C GLN A 226 18.51 18.72 11.39
N LYS A 227 18.92 18.40 12.63
CA LYS A 227 20.09 19.03 13.25
C LYS A 227 21.36 18.38 12.70
N ARG A 228 22.36 19.21 12.38
CA ARG A 228 23.70 18.81 11.90
C ARG A 228 24.36 17.81 12.87
N LYS A 229 24.82 16.67 12.34
CA LYS A 229 25.69 15.71 13.05
C LYS A 229 27.12 16.25 13.14
N GLN A 230 27.73 16.19 14.32
CA GLN A 230 29.18 16.37 14.49
C GLN A 230 29.90 15.12 13.94
N ARG A 231 30.97 15.31 13.15
CA ARG A 231 31.83 14.23 12.64
C ARG A 231 32.88 13.86 13.69
N LEU A 232 33.09 12.56 13.91
CA LEU A 232 34.21 12.03 14.70
C LEU A 232 35.49 11.90 13.84
N PRO A 233 36.69 11.97 14.45
CA PRO A 233 37.98 11.96 13.74
C PRO A 233 38.30 10.64 13.02
N SER A 234 39.21 10.72 12.05
CA SER A 234 39.56 9.70 11.05
C SER A 234 40.32 8.47 11.55
N ASP A 235 40.73 8.42 12.82
CA ASP A 235 41.80 7.51 13.26
C ASP A 235 41.31 6.30 14.07
N PHE A 236 40.03 5.95 13.97
CA PHE A 236 39.48 4.71 14.54
C PHE A 236 39.24 3.68 13.43
N ALA A 237 40.20 2.77 13.23
CA ALA A 237 40.05 1.64 12.32
C ALA A 237 40.16 0.31 13.09
N PHE A 238 39.07 -0.44 13.16
CA PHE A 238 39.10 -1.89 13.36
C PHE A 238 38.90 -2.54 11.98
N ALA A 239 39.77 -3.49 11.64
CA ALA A 239 39.76 -4.20 10.39
C ALA A 239 38.59 -5.20 10.35
N ASP A 240 37.78 -5.17 9.29
CA ASP A 240 36.89 -6.28 8.94
C ASP A 240 36.74 -6.39 7.41
N ASN A 241 37.11 -7.58 6.91
CA ASN A 241 36.93 -8.01 5.53
C ASN A 241 35.48 -8.48 5.34
N VAL A 242 34.60 -7.60 4.86
CA VAL A 242 33.27 -7.97 4.34
C VAL A 242 33.08 -7.23 3.03
N ASP A 243 32.65 -7.94 1.98
CA ASP A 243 32.32 -7.39 0.66
C ASP A 243 31.49 -6.11 0.81
N LYS A 244 32.10 -4.98 0.47
CA LYS A 244 31.47 -3.65 0.54
C LYS A 244 30.51 -3.49 -0.63
N THR A 245 29.35 -4.11 -0.50
CA THR A 245 28.14 -3.48 -1.05
C THR A 245 27.90 -2.24 -0.20
N LEU A 246 28.07 -1.06 -0.81
CA LEU A 246 27.89 0.24 -0.16
C LEU A 246 26.40 0.43 0.14
N PHE A 247 25.96 -0.10 1.27
CA PHE A 247 24.74 0.35 1.93
C PHE A 247 25.08 1.63 2.70
N GLU A 248 24.29 2.70 2.50
CA GLU A 248 24.50 3.98 3.20
C GLU A 248 24.26 3.87 4.73
N ASP A 249 23.54 2.81 5.17
CA ASP A 249 23.20 2.50 6.56
C ASP A 249 23.38 0.97 6.81
N PRO A 250 24.13 0.51 7.83
CA PRO A 250 24.38 -0.91 8.09
C PRO A 250 23.11 -1.73 8.41
N GLU A 251 22.00 -1.07 8.72
CA GLU A 251 20.72 -1.71 9.05
C GLU A 251 19.92 -2.15 7.80
N ASP A 252 20.14 -1.55 6.62
CA ASP A 252 19.53 -1.99 5.35
C ASP A 252 20.09 -3.36 4.91
N ALA A 253 21.36 -3.62 5.21
CA ALA A 253 21.99 -4.92 5.00
C ALA A 253 21.35 -6.00 5.89
N VAL A 254 20.92 -5.65 7.11
CA VAL A 254 20.24 -6.57 8.04
C VAL A 254 18.83 -6.89 7.57
N PHE A 255 18.09 -5.92 7.03
CA PHE A 255 16.77 -6.14 6.45
C PHE A 255 16.82 -7.04 5.21
N VAL A 256 17.75 -6.79 4.28
CA VAL A 256 17.99 -7.66 3.11
C VAL A 256 18.42 -9.08 3.54
N ARG A 257 19.20 -9.19 4.62
CA ARG A 257 19.64 -10.47 5.20
C ARG A 257 18.50 -11.22 5.91
N CYS A 258 17.56 -10.52 6.53
CA CYS A 258 16.36 -11.13 7.15
C CYS A 258 15.33 -11.59 6.11
N MET A 259 15.27 -10.93 4.95
CA MET A 259 14.32 -11.27 3.87
C MET A 259 14.87 -12.35 2.91
N LYS A 260 16.20 -12.53 2.84
CA LYS A 260 16.81 -13.69 2.18
C LYS A 260 16.88 -14.84 3.18
N HIS A 261 16.12 -15.92 2.94
CA HIS A 261 16.21 -17.19 3.67
C HIS A 261 17.68 -17.61 3.80
N SER A 262 18.29 -17.27 4.93
CA SER A 262 19.69 -17.54 5.18
C SER A 262 19.75 -18.89 5.87
N LEU A 263 20.54 -19.81 5.33
CA LEU A 263 20.87 -21.07 6.00
C LEU A 263 21.44 -20.73 7.38
N ILE A 264 20.71 -21.14 8.42
CA ILE A 264 21.14 -20.95 9.81
C ILE A 264 21.90 -22.20 10.21
N THR A 265 23.20 -22.07 10.42
CA THR A 265 24.04 -23.17 10.87
C THR A 265 24.43 -22.94 12.32
N PHE A 266 24.12 -23.90 13.20
CA PHE A 266 24.64 -23.93 14.56
C PHE A 266 25.62 -25.09 14.73
N THR A 267 26.76 -24.79 15.34
CA THR A 267 27.81 -25.74 15.68
C THR A 267 27.82 -25.96 17.19
N SER A 268 27.74 -27.21 17.61
CA SER A 268 27.83 -27.63 19.00
C SER A 268 29.01 -28.59 19.18
N MET A 269 29.81 -28.38 20.21
CA MET A 269 31.00 -29.17 20.51
C MET A 269 30.65 -30.23 21.56
N ASN A 270 31.04 -31.48 21.32
CA ASN A 270 30.86 -32.54 22.30
C ASN A 270 31.93 -32.43 23.39
N TRP A 271 31.57 -31.86 24.54
CA TRP A 271 32.47 -31.61 25.66
C TRP A 271 33.05 -32.89 26.28
N ASP A 272 32.39 -34.03 26.12
CA ASP A 272 32.86 -35.32 26.62
C ASP A 272 34.09 -35.83 25.83
N THR A 273 34.32 -35.29 24.62
CA THR A 273 35.50 -35.61 23.80
C THR A 273 36.67 -34.65 24.02
N VAL A 274 36.52 -33.68 24.92
CA VAL A 274 37.56 -32.69 25.21
C VAL A 274 38.36 -33.16 26.43
N PRO A 275 39.63 -33.58 26.27
CA PRO A 275 40.41 -34.09 27.40
C PRO A 275 40.62 -33.00 28.43
N THR A 276 40.40 -33.36 29.70
CA THR A 276 40.60 -32.48 30.83
C THR A 276 42.08 -32.17 31.03
N ARG A 277 42.37 -31.11 31.80
CA ARG A 277 43.74 -30.63 31.99
C ARG A 277 44.66 -31.70 32.57
N GLU A 278 44.15 -32.57 33.44
CA GLU A 278 44.90 -33.63 34.11
C GLU A 278 45.22 -34.79 33.15
N GLU A 279 44.25 -35.16 32.30
CA GLU A 279 44.40 -36.21 31.28
C GLU A 279 45.46 -35.86 30.22
N LYS A 280 45.56 -34.56 29.85
CA LYS A 280 46.60 -34.06 28.93
C LYS A 280 48.03 -34.21 29.44
N TYR A 281 48.25 -34.33 30.75
CA TYR A 281 49.60 -34.52 31.32
C TYR A 281 49.97 -36.01 31.46
N LEU A 282 49.00 -36.92 31.40
CA LEU A 282 49.19 -38.36 31.59
C LEU A 282 49.29 -39.13 30.27
N GLU A 283 48.74 -38.61 29.17
CA GLU A 283 48.77 -39.26 27.86
C GLU A 283 50.04 -38.91 27.05
N GLU A 284 50.89 -39.91 26.78
CA GLU A 284 52.02 -39.82 25.82
C GLU A 284 51.58 -39.85 24.35
N ARG A 285 50.26 -39.91 24.07
CA ARG A 285 49.71 -39.94 22.70
C ARG A 285 48.97 -38.66 22.38
N SER A 286 49.05 -38.25 21.12
CA SER A 286 48.31 -37.12 20.57
C SER A 286 46.80 -37.32 20.79
N PRO A 287 46.09 -36.42 21.49
CA PRO A 287 44.68 -36.60 21.81
C PRO A 287 43.82 -36.61 20.55
N GLU A 288 42.75 -37.41 20.55
CA GLU A 288 41.76 -37.43 19.47
C GLU A 288 41.12 -36.02 19.30
N PRO A 289 40.88 -35.59 18.05
CA PRO A 289 40.32 -34.26 17.81
C PRO A 289 38.89 -34.19 18.34
N ALA A 290 38.60 -33.14 19.11
CA ALA A 290 37.28 -32.93 19.69
C ALA A 290 36.19 -32.92 18.62
N GLN A 291 35.12 -33.66 18.87
CA GLN A 291 34.04 -33.85 17.90
C GLN A 291 33.10 -32.65 17.91
N MET A 292 32.80 -32.12 16.74
CA MET A 292 31.86 -31.02 16.55
C MET A 292 30.70 -31.45 15.67
N LEU A 293 29.48 -31.15 16.11
CA LEU A 293 28.24 -31.36 15.39
C LEU A 293 27.77 -30.04 14.79
N THR A 294 27.58 -30.03 13.48
CA THR A 294 27.10 -28.87 12.73
C THR A 294 25.71 -29.18 12.19
N VAL A 295 24.71 -28.42 12.58
CA VAL A 295 23.34 -28.55 12.06
C VAL A 295 22.98 -27.30 11.29
N SER A 296 22.58 -27.48 10.03
CA SER A 296 22.14 -26.41 9.15
C SER A 296 20.63 -26.51 8.94
N LEU A 297 19.90 -25.46 9.32
CA LEU A 297 18.46 -25.31 9.13
C LEU A 297 18.19 -24.36 7.96
N ARG A 298 17.18 -24.69 7.16
CA ARG A 298 16.78 -23.95 5.97
C ARG A 298 15.37 -23.40 6.13
#